data_AF-A0A4Q3BFV2-F1
#
_entry.id   AF-A0A4Q3BFV2-F1
#
_cell.length_a   1.000
_cell.length_b   1.000
_cell.length_c   1.000
_cell.angle_alpha   90.00
_cell.angle_beta   90.00
_cell.angle_gamma   90.00
#
_symmetry.space_group_name_H-M   'P 1'
#
loop_
_entity.id
_entity.type
_entity.pdbx_description
1 polymer ?
#
loop_
_entity_poly.entity_id
_entity_poly.type
_entity_poly.pdbx_seq_one_letter_code
_entity_poly.pdbx_strand_id
1 'polypeptide(L)'
;MKQKPKVKFISSDKNLFYNTLRKRVDQYFADRNISQHANGVMALKTIILLLGYIIPFIIFIALKPALIVSLGLWLLMGISLAGIGMSVMHDANHGAYSSNATINNWLGYTLNLLGGSVFNWKLQHNVMHHTYTNIVDMDDDIEDKGILRFSPHTKLKIVHQLQYIYAMFMYGLITIYWVLAKDFVLYRKYISNGVNPNSRKANLLFLLRLILLKSFYFGIMLAVPTLIFSIPLALVISGFLLMHFVGGIILTVVFQLAHT
;
A
#
# COMPACT_ATOMS: atom_id res chain seq x y z
N MET A 1 -8.29 4.62 27.23
CA MET A 1 -8.22 4.69 25.75
C MET A 1 -9.64 4.72 25.21
N LYS A 2 -10.00 5.69 24.36
CA LYS A 2 -11.35 5.73 23.75
C LYS A 2 -11.39 4.77 22.57
N GLN A 3 -12.23 3.75 22.65
CA GLN A 3 -12.48 2.82 21.55
C GLN A 3 -13.11 3.58 20.37
N LYS A 4 -12.70 3.30 19.12
CA LYS A 4 -13.39 3.90 17.97
C LYS A 4 -14.86 3.46 17.98
N PRO A 5 -15.83 4.38 17.77
CA PRO A 5 -17.24 4.04 17.75
C PRO A 5 -17.55 3.08 16.58
N LYS A 6 -18.43 2.11 16.81
CA LYS A 6 -18.87 1.20 15.77
C LYS A 6 -20.04 1.81 14.99
N VAL A 7 -19.74 2.47 13.88
CA VAL A 7 -20.77 2.99 12.96
C VAL A 7 -21.45 1.82 12.27
N LYS A 8 -22.79 1.84 12.20
CA LYS A 8 -23.59 0.86 11.46
C LYS A 8 -24.45 1.60 10.45
N PHE A 9 -24.45 1.11 9.21
CA PHE A 9 -25.33 1.61 8.16
C PHE A 9 -26.60 0.76 8.17
N ILE A 10 -27.73 1.37 8.53
CA ILE A 10 -29.03 0.73 8.51
C ILE A 10 -29.79 1.34 7.32
N SER A 11 -30.14 0.51 6.33
CA SER A 11 -30.99 0.96 5.22
C SER A 11 -32.35 1.39 5.80
N SER A 12 -32.73 2.66 5.62
CA SER A 12 -34.05 3.18 6.00
C SER A 12 -35.18 2.34 5.41
N ASP A 13 -34.99 1.90 4.16
CA ASP A 13 -36.04 1.24 3.37
C ASP A 13 -35.88 -0.28 3.29
N LYS A 14 -34.91 -0.86 4.02
CA LYS A 14 -34.48 -2.27 3.89
C LYS A 14 -34.37 -2.73 2.42
N ASN A 15 -33.85 -1.87 1.55
CA ASN A 15 -33.88 -2.15 0.12
C ASN A 15 -33.01 -3.37 -0.21
N LEU A 16 -33.45 -4.17 -1.19
CA LEU A 16 -32.77 -5.41 -1.58
C LEU A 16 -31.62 -5.17 -2.58
N PHE A 17 -31.27 -3.91 -2.86
CA PHE A 17 -30.36 -3.54 -3.95
C PHE A 17 -29.04 -4.30 -3.90
N TYR A 18 -28.34 -4.26 -2.76
CA TYR A 18 -27.05 -4.94 -2.60
C TYR A 18 -27.16 -6.45 -2.85
N ASN A 19 -28.16 -7.10 -2.25
CA ASN A 19 -28.36 -8.55 -2.38
C ASN A 19 -28.74 -8.93 -3.82
N THR A 20 -29.61 -8.15 -4.47
CA THR A 20 -30.00 -8.35 -5.87
C THR A 20 -28.82 -8.15 -6.82
N LEU A 21 -28.03 -7.09 -6.61
CA LEU A 21 -26.83 -6.82 -7.41
C LEU A 21 -25.83 -7.96 -7.29
N ARG A 22 -25.47 -8.34 -6.06
CA ARG A 22 -24.55 -9.46 -5.80
C ARG A 22 -25.02 -10.75 -6.48
N LYS A 23 -26.29 -11.12 -6.30
CA LYS A 23 -26.87 -12.31 -6.93
C LYS A 23 -26.73 -12.28 -8.46
N ARG A 24 -27.00 -11.13 -9.09
CA ARG A 24 -26.89 -10.97 -10.55
C ARG A 24 -25.45 -11.06 -11.04
N VAL A 25 -24.50 -10.48 -10.30
CA VAL A 25 -23.06 -10.58 -10.61
C VAL A 25 -22.58 -12.02 -10.48
N ASP A 26 -22.94 -12.72 -9.40
CA ASP A 26 -22.58 -14.13 -9.21
C ASP A 26 -23.16 -15.02 -10.33
N GLN A 27 -24.43 -14.79 -10.71
CA GLN A 27 -25.08 -15.50 -11.82
C GLN A 27 -24.36 -15.24 -13.15
N TYR A 28 -23.91 -14.01 -13.43
CA TYR A 28 -23.18 -13.68 -14.65
C TYR A 28 -21.92 -14.52 -14.84
N PHE A 29 -21.15 -14.74 -13.78
CA PHE A 29 -19.93 -15.56 -13.81
C PHE A 29 -20.26 -17.04 -14.00
N ALA A 30 -21.29 -17.53 -13.29
CA ALA A 30 -21.75 -18.91 -13.39
C ALA A 30 -22.27 -19.25 -14.81
N ASP A 31 -23.18 -18.42 -15.36
CA ASP A 31 -23.79 -18.63 -16.68
C ASP A 31 -22.77 -18.66 -17.81
N ARG A 32 -21.67 -17.91 -17.67
CA ARG A 32 -20.59 -17.84 -18.67
C ARG A 32 -19.45 -18.81 -18.38
N ASN A 33 -19.49 -19.55 -17.28
CA ASN A 33 -18.41 -20.41 -16.82
C ASN A 33 -17.06 -19.65 -16.73
N ILE A 34 -17.10 -18.41 -16.23
CA ILE A 34 -15.93 -17.54 -16.04
C ILE A 34 -15.60 -17.49 -14.54
N SER A 35 -14.33 -17.64 -14.19
CA SER A 35 -13.87 -17.50 -12.82
C SER A 35 -13.99 -16.06 -12.32
N GLN A 36 -14.33 -15.88 -11.04
CA GLN A 36 -14.26 -14.60 -10.33
C GLN A 36 -12.83 -14.22 -9.92
N HIS A 37 -11.88 -15.15 -10.07
CA HIS A 37 -10.48 -14.97 -9.71
C HIS A 37 -9.61 -14.52 -10.89
N ALA A 38 -8.34 -14.25 -10.62
CA ALA A 38 -7.37 -13.82 -11.62
C ALA A 38 -7.32 -14.77 -12.84
N ASN A 39 -7.19 -14.19 -14.03
CA ASN A 39 -6.99 -14.89 -15.29
C ASN A 39 -5.52 -14.83 -15.74
N GLY A 40 -5.21 -15.38 -16.92
CA GLY A 40 -3.85 -15.37 -17.47
C GLY A 40 -3.28 -13.96 -17.69
N VAL A 41 -4.12 -12.97 -18.00
CA VAL A 41 -3.69 -11.57 -18.16
C VAL A 41 -3.22 -10.99 -16.82
N MET A 42 -3.94 -11.28 -15.73
CA MET A 42 -3.53 -10.87 -14.39
C MET A 42 -2.23 -11.58 -13.95
N ALA A 43 -2.07 -12.87 -14.27
CA ALA A 43 -0.81 -13.59 -14.04
C ALA A 43 0.37 -12.96 -14.78
N LEU A 44 0.20 -12.62 -16.05
CA LEU A 44 1.21 -11.92 -16.85
C LEU A 44 1.55 -10.54 -16.25
N LYS A 45 0.53 -9.76 -15.87
CA LYS A 45 0.71 -8.46 -15.20
C LYS A 45 1.53 -8.61 -13.92
N THR A 46 1.24 -9.61 -13.09
CA THR A 46 2.00 -9.90 -11.87
C THR A 46 3.46 -10.20 -12.17
N ILE A 47 3.74 -11.04 -13.16
CA ILE A 47 5.12 -11.38 -13.57
C ILE A 47 5.85 -10.13 -14.04
N ILE A 48 5.25 -9.34 -14.94
CA ILE A 48 5.87 -8.11 -15.47
C ILE A 48 6.18 -7.12 -14.33
N LEU A 49 5.25 -6.92 -13.41
CA LEU A 49 5.42 -5.97 -12.30
C LEU A 49 6.50 -6.43 -11.32
N LEU A 50 6.52 -7.71 -10.94
CA LEU A 50 7.54 -8.26 -10.05
C LEU A 50 8.92 -8.25 -10.70
N LEU A 51 9.03 -8.64 -11.98
CA LEU A 51 10.28 -8.58 -12.72
C LEU A 51 10.76 -7.14 -12.89
N GLY A 52 9.86 -6.20 -13.18
CA GLY A 52 10.18 -4.77 -13.27
C GLY A 52 10.61 -4.14 -11.94
N TYR A 53 10.37 -4.80 -10.81
CA TYR A 53 10.92 -4.39 -9.51
C TYR A 53 12.26 -5.08 -9.22
N ILE A 54 12.35 -6.40 -9.44
CA ILE A 54 13.50 -7.21 -9.02
C ILE A 54 14.68 -7.10 -10.00
N ILE A 55 14.42 -7.21 -11.30
CA ILE A 55 15.47 -7.26 -12.32
C ILE A 55 16.25 -5.94 -12.41
N PRO A 56 15.62 -4.75 -12.39
CA PRO A 56 16.39 -3.50 -12.40
C PRO A 56 17.32 -3.36 -11.19
N PHE A 57 16.90 -3.84 -10.03
CA PHE A 57 17.74 -3.86 -8.82
C PHE A 57 18.96 -4.78 -8.99
N ILE A 58 18.76 -5.98 -9.53
CA ILE A 58 19.85 -6.93 -9.84
C ILE A 58 20.82 -6.32 -10.85
N ILE A 59 20.31 -5.72 -11.94
CA ILE A 59 21.12 -5.07 -12.96
C ILE A 59 21.93 -3.92 -12.35
N PHE A 60 21.30 -3.08 -11.53
CA PHE A 60 21.95 -1.98 -10.84
C PHE A 60 23.15 -2.45 -9.99
N ILE A 61 22.95 -3.53 -9.22
CA ILE A 61 23.99 -4.09 -8.36
C ILE A 61 25.10 -4.78 -9.16
N ALA A 62 24.73 -5.59 -10.15
CA ALA A 62 25.66 -6.44 -10.88
C ALA A 62 26.51 -5.65 -11.88
N LEU A 63 25.90 -4.74 -12.63
CA LEU A 63 26.57 -4.01 -13.71
C LEU A 63 27.10 -2.64 -13.30
N LYS A 64 26.62 -2.10 -12.16
CA LYS A 64 27.02 -0.78 -11.62
C LYS A 64 27.04 0.31 -12.70
N PRO A 65 25.95 0.49 -13.47
CA PRO A 65 25.96 1.33 -14.64
C PRO A 65 26.08 2.82 -14.25
N ALA A 66 26.42 3.66 -15.23
CA ALA A 66 26.55 5.11 -15.03
C ALA A 66 25.29 5.73 -14.39
N LEU A 67 25.46 6.89 -13.76
CA LEU A 67 24.45 7.57 -12.94
C LEU A 67 23.06 7.60 -13.58
N ILE A 68 22.94 8.05 -14.83
CA ILE A 68 21.65 8.21 -15.52
C ILE A 68 20.95 6.86 -15.68
N VAL A 69 21.68 5.81 -16.08
CA VAL A 69 21.12 4.48 -16.25
C VAL A 69 20.72 3.90 -14.89
N SER A 70 21.57 4.06 -13.88
CA SER A 70 21.24 3.69 -12.49
C SER A 70 19.93 4.31 -12.03
N LEU A 71 19.77 5.64 -12.18
CA LEU A 71 18.52 6.33 -11.80
C LEU A 71 17.32 5.87 -12.64
N GLY A 72 17.51 5.55 -13.92
CA GLY A 72 16.47 4.96 -14.77
C GLY A 72 15.98 3.60 -14.26
N LEU A 73 16.89 2.75 -13.76
CA LEU A 73 16.54 1.47 -13.15
C LEU A 73 15.71 1.67 -11.88
N TRP A 74 16.11 2.60 -11.00
CA TRP A 74 15.36 2.95 -9.79
C TRP A 74 13.99 3.58 -10.10
N LEU A 75 13.88 4.37 -11.16
CA LEU A 75 12.60 4.91 -11.63
C LEU A 75 11.65 3.80 -12.08
N LEU A 76 12.15 2.82 -12.85
CA LEU A 76 11.36 1.66 -13.28
C LEU A 76 10.88 0.86 -12.07
N MET A 77 11.73 0.66 -11.07
CA MET A 77 11.33 0.05 -9.79
C MET A 77 10.21 0.84 -9.10
N GLY A 78 10.21 2.16 -9.16
CA GLY A 78 9.17 3.01 -8.58
C GLY A 78 7.80 2.82 -9.25
N ILE A 79 7.79 2.70 -10.58
CA ILE A 79 6.58 2.37 -11.36
C ILE A 79 6.07 0.98 -10.98
N SER A 80 6.97 -0.01 -10.95
CA SER A 80 6.62 -1.38 -10.56
C SER A 80 6.14 -1.48 -9.11
N LEU A 81 6.75 -0.73 -8.17
CA LEU A 81 6.31 -0.64 -6.78
C LEU A 81 4.85 -0.21 -6.69
N ALA A 82 4.48 0.86 -7.40
CA ALA A 82 3.10 1.32 -7.45
C ALA A 82 2.16 0.26 -8.07
N GLY A 83 2.58 -0.36 -9.18
CA GLY A 83 1.80 -1.41 -9.82
C GLY A 83 1.57 -2.63 -8.92
N ILE A 84 2.61 -3.14 -8.26
CA ILE A 84 2.50 -4.24 -7.28
C ILE A 84 1.54 -3.84 -6.16
N GLY A 85 1.69 -2.61 -5.65
CA GLY A 85 0.85 -2.04 -4.60
C GLY A 85 -0.64 -1.98 -4.96
N MET A 86 -0.99 -1.57 -6.18
CA MET A 86 -2.38 -1.39 -6.62
C MET A 86 -3.04 -2.64 -7.18
N SER A 87 -2.27 -3.69 -7.50
CA SER A 87 -2.81 -4.86 -8.19
C SER A 87 -2.42 -6.17 -7.52
N VAL A 88 -1.15 -6.57 -7.61
CA VAL A 88 -0.69 -7.87 -7.13
C VAL A 88 -0.99 -8.08 -5.65
N MET A 89 -0.46 -7.20 -4.80
CA MET A 89 -0.62 -7.34 -3.34
C MET A 89 -2.02 -6.95 -2.89
N HIS A 90 -2.64 -5.95 -3.53
CA HIS A 90 -3.98 -5.48 -3.20
C HIS A 90 -5.02 -6.58 -3.41
N ASP A 91 -5.10 -7.14 -4.61
CA ASP A 91 -6.11 -8.14 -4.97
C ASP A 91 -5.90 -9.44 -4.19
N ALA A 92 -4.64 -9.82 -3.97
CA ALA A 92 -4.30 -10.99 -3.15
C ALA A 92 -4.65 -10.79 -1.67
N ASN A 93 -4.45 -9.59 -1.10
CA ASN A 93 -4.84 -9.30 0.28
C ASN A 93 -6.36 -9.19 0.48
N HIS A 94 -7.13 -9.00 -0.60
CA HIS A 94 -8.59 -9.16 -0.64
C HIS A 94 -9.05 -10.60 -0.87
N GLY A 95 -8.14 -11.53 -1.20
CA GLY A 95 -8.47 -12.92 -1.54
C GLY A 95 -9.05 -13.08 -2.96
N ALA A 96 -9.01 -12.03 -3.78
CA ALA A 96 -9.57 -12.04 -5.12
C ALA A 96 -8.66 -12.74 -6.14
N TYR A 97 -7.35 -12.80 -5.88
CA TYR A 97 -6.39 -13.32 -6.86
C TYR A 97 -6.59 -14.81 -7.17
N SER A 98 -6.84 -15.65 -6.17
CA SER A 98 -7.00 -17.10 -6.34
C SER A 98 -8.07 -17.66 -5.41
N SER A 99 -8.67 -18.80 -5.77
CA SER A 99 -9.47 -19.59 -4.83
C SER A 99 -8.61 -20.23 -3.73
N ASN A 100 -7.29 -20.37 -3.95
CA ASN A 100 -6.36 -20.90 -2.97
C ASN A 100 -5.81 -19.79 -2.06
N ALA A 101 -6.17 -19.84 -0.78
CA ALA A 101 -5.72 -18.87 0.23
C ALA A 101 -4.19 -18.79 0.37
N THR A 102 -3.46 -19.88 0.15
CA THR A 102 -1.99 -19.89 0.20
C THR A 102 -1.38 -19.05 -0.92
N ILE A 103 -1.94 -19.12 -2.14
CA ILE A 103 -1.50 -18.29 -3.26
C ILE A 103 -1.75 -16.81 -2.95
N ASN A 104 -2.93 -16.48 -2.44
CA ASN A 104 -3.25 -15.12 -2.01
C ASN A 104 -2.31 -14.63 -0.89
N ASN A 105 -1.95 -15.47 0.07
CA ASN A 105 -1.03 -15.07 1.13
C ASN A 105 0.37 -14.74 0.59
N TRP A 106 0.93 -15.59 -0.28
CA TRP A 106 2.25 -15.34 -0.87
C TRP A 106 2.27 -14.08 -1.75
N LEU A 107 1.26 -13.90 -2.61
CA LEU A 107 1.16 -12.70 -3.43
C LEU A 107 0.85 -11.46 -2.59
N GLY A 108 0.08 -11.58 -1.51
CA GLY A 108 -0.16 -10.51 -0.54
C GLY A 108 1.13 -10.08 0.16
N TYR A 109 2.03 -11.02 0.46
CA TYR A 109 3.35 -10.72 1.04
C TYR A 109 4.31 -10.00 0.10
N THR A 110 3.98 -9.83 -1.18
CA THR A 110 4.77 -8.94 -2.06
C THR A 110 4.78 -7.49 -1.56
N LEU A 111 3.80 -7.07 -0.73
CA LEU A 111 3.86 -5.80 -0.01
C LEU A 111 5.09 -5.69 0.92
N ASN A 112 5.55 -6.79 1.51
CA ASN A 112 6.74 -6.80 2.36
C ASN A 112 8.01 -6.45 1.55
N LEU A 113 8.05 -6.81 0.26
CA LEU A 113 9.14 -6.44 -0.66
C LEU A 113 9.19 -4.93 -0.91
N LEU A 114 8.05 -4.24 -0.77
CA LEU A 114 7.93 -2.80 -0.89
C LEU A 114 8.15 -2.07 0.45
N GLY A 115 8.51 -2.82 1.49
CA GLY A 115 8.76 -2.31 2.83
C GLY A 115 7.50 -2.05 3.65
N GLY A 116 6.32 -2.49 3.22
CA GLY A 116 5.05 -2.32 3.95
C GLY A 116 4.65 -3.54 4.79
N SER A 117 3.81 -3.34 5.81
CA SER A 117 3.24 -4.44 6.59
C SER A 117 1.87 -4.87 6.08
N VAL A 118 1.74 -6.14 5.66
CA VAL A 118 0.44 -6.74 5.28
C VAL A 118 -0.58 -6.68 6.41
N PHE A 119 -0.16 -6.87 7.66
CA PHE A 119 -1.09 -6.85 8.79
C PHE A 119 -1.70 -5.45 9.00
N ASN A 120 -0.86 -4.42 9.06
CA ASN A 120 -1.36 -3.04 9.17
C ASN A 120 -2.17 -2.65 7.95
N TRP A 121 -1.74 -3.06 6.75
CA TRP A 121 -2.47 -2.78 5.53
C TRP A 121 -3.87 -3.38 5.55
N LYS A 122 -4.06 -4.62 6.01
CA LYS A 122 -5.40 -5.23 6.15
C LYS A 122 -6.26 -4.51 7.20
N LEU A 123 -5.68 -4.06 8.32
CA LEU A 123 -6.41 -3.25 9.29
C LEU A 123 -6.81 -1.90 8.70
N GLN A 124 -5.89 -1.20 8.04
CA GLN A 124 -6.18 0.09 7.42
C GLN A 124 -7.19 -0.04 6.29
N HIS A 125 -6.86 -0.85 5.29
CA HIS A 125 -7.60 -0.88 4.04
C HIS A 125 -8.87 -1.72 4.15
N ASN A 126 -8.78 -2.97 4.62
CA ASN A 126 -9.95 -3.87 4.63
C ASN A 126 -10.90 -3.58 5.78
N VAL A 127 -10.38 -3.20 6.95
CA VAL A 127 -11.23 -2.91 8.12
C VAL A 127 -11.63 -1.45 8.14
N MET A 128 -10.69 -0.50 8.14
CA MET A 128 -11.04 0.92 8.30
C MET A 128 -11.62 1.53 7.02
N HIS A 129 -10.91 1.41 5.91
CA HIS A 129 -11.32 2.06 4.66
C HIS A 129 -12.55 1.39 4.03
N HIS A 130 -12.56 0.07 3.79
CA HIS A 130 -13.73 -0.59 3.15
C HIS A 130 -15.00 -0.63 4.02
N THR A 131 -14.89 -0.50 5.35
CA THR A 131 -16.07 -0.44 6.22
C THR A 131 -16.59 0.99 6.38
N TYR A 132 -15.71 1.99 6.40
CA TYR A 132 -16.05 3.37 6.74
C TYR A 132 -15.59 4.39 5.68
N THR A 133 -15.56 3.99 4.41
CA THR A 133 -15.05 4.81 3.30
C THR A 133 -15.62 6.23 3.35
N ASN A 134 -14.75 7.23 3.24
CA ASN A 134 -15.10 8.66 3.23
C ASN A 134 -15.78 9.17 4.53
N ILE A 135 -15.71 8.44 5.64
CA ILE A 135 -16.15 8.93 6.95
C ILE A 135 -14.96 9.52 7.72
N VAL A 136 -15.04 10.82 7.99
CA VAL A 136 -14.03 11.54 8.79
C VAL A 136 -13.85 10.91 10.17
N ASP A 137 -12.61 10.91 10.65
CA ASP A 137 -12.16 10.24 11.88
C ASP A 137 -12.25 8.70 11.88
N MET A 138 -12.80 8.09 10.82
CA MET A 138 -12.93 6.64 10.67
C MET A 138 -12.01 6.10 9.59
N ASP A 139 -12.07 6.66 8.38
CA ASP A 139 -11.22 6.29 7.24
C ASP A 139 -9.87 7.02 7.29
N ASP A 140 -8.78 6.25 7.44
CA ASP A 140 -7.42 6.78 7.54
C ASP A 140 -6.89 7.27 6.17
N ASP A 141 -7.56 6.95 5.06
CA ASP A 141 -7.13 7.35 3.72
C ASP A 141 -7.46 8.83 3.41
N ILE A 142 -8.52 9.37 4.04
CA ILE A 142 -8.91 10.79 4.00
C ILE A 142 -8.54 11.59 5.27
N GLU A 143 -7.81 10.98 6.20
CA GLU A 143 -7.24 11.68 7.35
C GLU A 143 -6.19 12.68 6.87
N ASP A 144 -6.25 13.92 7.37
CA ASP A 144 -5.29 14.98 7.04
C ASP A 144 -3.85 14.56 7.41
N LYS A 145 -2.90 14.71 6.47
CA LYS A 145 -1.50 14.29 6.64
C LYS A 145 -0.58 15.50 6.59
N GLY A 146 -0.12 15.92 7.76
CA GLY A 146 0.76 17.09 7.88
C GLY A 146 0.04 18.38 7.46
N ILE A 147 0.42 18.91 6.29
CA ILE A 147 -0.17 20.12 5.69
C ILE A 147 -1.20 19.81 4.58
N LEU A 148 -1.48 18.53 4.33
CA LEU A 148 -2.49 18.11 3.37
C LEU A 148 -3.84 17.94 4.04
N ARG A 149 -4.85 18.57 3.44
CA ARG A 149 -6.25 18.39 3.75
C ARG A 149 -6.93 17.49 2.73
N PHE A 150 -7.56 16.42 3.19
CA PHE A 150 -8.20 15.43 2.31
C PHE A 150 -9.71 15.34 2.45
N SER A 151 -10.32 16.03 3.40
CA SER A 151 -11.77 16.04 3.59
C SER A 151 -12.34 17.44 3.72
N PRO A 152 -13.53 17.73 3.14
CA PRO A 152 -14.24 18.98 3.37
C PRO A 152 -14.69 19.16 4.82
N HIS A 153 -14.69 18.11 5.65
CA HIS A 153 -15.15 18.17 7.05
C HIS A 153 -14.01 18.37 8.07
N THR A 154 -12.75 18.48 7.64
CA THR A 154 -11.63 18.85 8.52
C THR A 154 -11.33 20.35 8.47
N LYS A 155 -10.60 20.86 9.48
CA LYS A 155 -10.32 22.29 9.64
C LYS A 155 -9.50 22.85 8.47
N LEU A 156 -10.02 23.88 7.81
CA LEU A 156 -9.29 24.64 6.80
C LEU A 156 -8.19 25.51 7.45
N LYS A 157 -6.98 25.48 6.87
CA LYS A 157 -5.82 26.29 7.25
C LYS A 157 -5.36 27.10 6.05
N ILE A 158 -4.67 28.22 6.29
CA ILE A 158 -4.20 29.14 5.23
C ILE A 158 -3.30 28.41 4.22
N VAL A 159 -2.45 27.49 4.68
CA VAL A 159 -1.57 26.70 3.79
C VAL A 159 -2.34 25.93 2.72
N HIS A 160 -3.59 25.51 3.00
CA HIS A 160 -4.38 24.74 2.05
C HIS A 160 -4.75 25.54 0.78
N GLN A 161 -4.66 26.87 0.80
CA GLN A 161 -4.88 27.71 -0.39
C GLN A 161 -3.87 27.39 -1.50
N LEU A 162 -2.66 26.95 -1.15
CA LEU A 162 -1.60 26.57 -2.10
C LEU A 162 -1.43 25.05 -2.20
N GLN A 163 -2.36 24.26 -1.64
CA GLN A 163 -2.25 22.81 -1.64
C GLN A 163 -2.17 22.23 -3.05
N TYR A 164 -2.86 22.82 -4.03
CA TYR A 164 -2.77 22.40 -5.42
C TYR A 164 -1.34 22.47 -5.99
N ILE A 165 -0.45 23.29 -5.41
CA ILE A 165 0.95 23.42 -5.80
C ILE A 165 1.80 22.32 -5.13
N TYR A 166 1.73 22.23 -3.79
CA TYR A 166 2.64 21.35 -3.05
C TYR A 166 2.13 19.91 -2.89
N ALA A 167 0.86 19.62 -3.19
CA ALA A 167 0.28 18.30 -3.01
C ALA A 167 1.01 17.23 -3.82
N MET A 168 1.33 17.51 -5.08
CA MET A 168 2.03 16.55 -5.95
C MET A 168 3.39 16.15 -5.37
N PHE A 169 4.14 17.12 -4.83
CA PHE A 169 5.41 16.84 -4.18
C PHE A 169 5.21 16.03 -2.88
N MET A 170 4.23 16.39 -2.05
CA MET A 170 3.91 15.65 -0.82
C MET A 170 3.43 14.21 -1.10
N TYR A 171 2.74 13.97 -2.21
CA TYR A 171 2.29 12.64 -2.63
C TYR A 171 3.47 11.71 -2.88
N GLY A 172 4.57 12.21 -3.45
CA GLY A 172 5.80 11.43 -3.59
C GLY A 172 6.43 11.01 -2.26
N LEU A 173 6.12 11.70 -1.15
CA LEU A 173 6.69 11.36 0.15
C LEU A 173 5.93 10.23 0.87
N ILE A 174 4.76 9.81 0.37
CA ILE A 174 3.88 8.91 1.14
C ILE A 174 4.50 7.52 1.36
N THR A 175 5.18 6.96 0.34
CA THR A 175 5.80 5.63 0.49
C THR A 175 7.09 5.72 1.29
N ILE A 176 7.79 6.85 1.26
CA ILE A 176 8.93 7.13 2.15
C ILE A 176 8.44 7.13 3.60
N TYR A 177 7.37 7.88 3.88
CA TYR A 177 6.71 7.86 5.18
C TYR A 177 6.25 6.44 5.56
N TRP A 178 5.76 5.66 4.60
CA TRP A 178 5.33 4.29 4.84
C TRP A 178 6.47 3.41 5.34
N VAL A 179 7.58 3.37 4.59
CA VAL A 179 8.71 2.52 4.95
C VAL A 179 9.38 2.97 6.24
N LEU A 180 9.42 4.27 6.55
CA LEU A 180 10.07 4.80 7.75
C LEU A 180 9.21 4.73 9.02
N ALA A 181 7.95 5.15 8.95
CA ALA A 181 7.18 5.50 10.16
C ALA A 181 5.74 4.99 10.18
N LYS A 182 5.01 5.01 9.06
CA LYS A 182 3.55 4.73 9.02
C LYS A 182 3.18 3.44 9.73
N ASP A 183 3.91 2.36 9.49
CA ASP A 183 3.59 1.06 10.09
C ASP A 183 3.73 1.06 11.62
N PHE A 184 4.69 1.80 12.18
CA PHE A 184 4.84 1.95 13.62
C PHE A 184 3.77 2.86 14.21
N VAL A 185 3.39 3.91 13.48
CA VAL A 185 2.27 4.79 13.85
C VAL A 185 0.97 4.00 13.89
N LEU A 186 0.66 3.22 12.84
CA LEU A 186 -0.53 2.38 12.75
C LEU A 186 -0.53 1.28 13.82
N TYR A 187 0.63 0.66 14.10
CA TYR A 187 0.76 -0.31 15.21
C TYR A 187 0.28 0.29 16.54
N ARG A 188 0.77 1.49 16.90
CA ARG A 188 0.34 2.16 18.14
C ARG A 188 -1.12 2.62 18.06
N LYS A 189 -1.53 3.22 16.93
CA LYS A 189 -2.89 3.74 16.70
C LYS A 189 -3.93 2.65 16.86
N TYR A 190 -3.74 1.51 16.19
CA TYR A 190 -4.72 0.41 16.18
C TYR A 190 -4.80 -0.40 17.47
N ILE A 191 -3.71 -0.47 18.23
CA ILE A 191 -3.77 -0.98 19.61
C ILE A 191 -4.56 -0.02 20.49
N SER A 192 -4.25 1.28 20.40
CA SER A 192 -4.86 2.31 21.24
C SER A 192 -6.36 2.45 21.04
N ASN A 193 -6.83 2.40 19.79
CA ASN A 193 -8.24 2.64 19.46
C ASN A 193 -9.07 1.35 19.36
N GLY A 194 -8.49 0.18 19.61
CA GLY A 194 -9.17 -1.12 19.64
C GLY A 194 -9.47 -1.73 18.28
N VAL A 195 -8.91 -1.20 17.19
CA VAL A 195 -9.05 -1.78 15.83
C VAL A 195 -8.24 -3.09 15.71
N ASN A 196 -7.11 -3.16 16.39
CA ASN A 196 -6.27 -4.37 16.41
C ASN A 196 -6.79 -5.38 17.45
N PRO A 197 -7.25 -6.58 17.04
CA PRO A 197 -7.83 -7.56 17.95
C PRO A 197 -6.79 -8.41 18.69
N ASN A 198 -5.50 -8.24 18.41
CA ASN A 198 -4.44 -9.08 18.95
C ASN A 198 -4.25 -8.91 20.46
N SER A 199 -3.90 -10.02 21.13
CA SER A 199 -3.42 -10.00 22.51
C SER A 199 -2.09 -9.24 22.64
N ARG A 200 -1.72 -8.85 23.87
CA ARG A 200 -0.43 -8.18 24.15
C ARG A 200 0.77 -8.99 23.65
N LYS A 201 0.76 -10.32 23.83
CA LYS A 201 1.82 -11.22 23.35
C LYS A 201 1.88 -11.25 21.82
N ALA A 202 0.74 -11.34 21.14
CA ALA A 202 0.67 -11.31 19.69
C ALA A 202 1.14 -9.96 19.12
N ASN A 203 0.82 -8.85 19.78
CA ASN A 203 1.33 -7.52 19.40
C ASN A 203 2.83 -7.38 19.55
N LEU A 204 3.43 -7.94 20.61
CA LEU A 204 4.88 -7.95 20.76
C LEU A 204 5.56 -8.75 19.63
N LEU A 205 5.03 -9.94 19.30
CA LEU A 205 5.54 -10.74 18.19
C LEU A 205 5.38 -10.02 16.84
N PHE A 206 4.26 -9.33 16.63
CA PHE A 206 4.04 -8.52 15.45
C PHE A 206 5.06 -7.37 15.36
N LEU A 207 5.31 -6.66 16.46
CA LEU A 207 6.31 -5.58 16.49
C LEU A 207 7.71 -6.10 16.16
N LEU A 208 8.11 -7.26 16.71
CA LEU A 208 9.40 -7.88 16.38
C LEU A 208 9.50 -8.24 14.90
N ARG A 209 8.44 -8.84 14.33
CA ARG A 209 8.36 -9.14 12.89
C ARG A 209 8.40 -7.88 12.04
N LEU A 210 7.74 -6.81 12.47
CA LEU A 210 7.75 -5.53 11.79
C LEU A 210 9.16 -4.93 11.77
N ILE A 211 9.85 -4.89 12.92
CA ILE A 211 11.24 -4.41 13.00
C ILE A 211 12.13 -5.26 12.09
N LEU A 212 12.03 -6.59 12.15
CA LEU A 212 12.83 -7.47 11.30
C LEU A 212 12.57 -7.22 9.81
N LEU A 213 11.31 -7.06 9.40
CA LEU A 213 10.92 -6.75 8.03
C LEU A 213 11.54 -5.42 7.57
N LYS A 214 11.47 -4.37 8.40
CA LYS A 214 12.07 -3.07 8.07
C LYS A 214 13.59 -3.16 7.99
N SER A 215 14.24 -3.83 8.94
CA SER A 215 15.68 -4.06 8.92
C SER A 215 16.12 -4.84 7.69
N PHE A 216 15.38 -5.87 7.30
CA PHE A 216 15.66 -6.64 6.09
C PHE A 216 15.47 -5.80 4.82
N TYR A 217 14.39 -5.02 4.76
CA TYR A 217 14.11 -4.12 3.65
C TYR A 217 15.22 -3.08 3.47
N PHE A 218 15.57 -2.31 4.51
CA PHE A 218 16.66 -1.33 4.43
C PHE A 218 18.03 -1.99 4.26
N GLY A 219 18.22 -3.18 4.84
CA GLY A 219 19.42 -3.99 4.66
C GLY A 219 19.64 -4.34 3.18
N ILE A 220 18.62 -4.88 2.51
CA ILE A 220 18.70 -5.17 1.08
C ILE A 220 18.82 -3.90 0.26
N MET A 221 17.93 -2.92 0.45
CA MET A 221 17.83 -1.79 -0.46
C MET A 221 18.99 -0.80 -0.34
N LEU A 222 19.58 -0.66 0.86
CA LEU A 222 20.62 0.34 1.14
C LEU A 222 21.96 -0.31 1.50
N ALA A 223 21.96 -1.23 2.45
CA ALA A 223 23.21 -1.77 3.01
C ALA A 223 23.90 -2.75 2.04
N VAL A 224 23.18 -3.64 1.38
CA VAL A 224 23.77 -4.61 0.44
C VAL A 224 24.48 -3.92 -0.74
N PRO A 225 23.85 -3.01 -1.51
CA PRO A 225 24.53 -2.28 -2.58
C PRO A 225 25.80 -1.56 -2.10
N THR A 226 25.74 -0.93 -0.93
CA THR A 226 26.80 -0.07 -0.41
C THR A 226 27.95 -0.88 0.20
N LEU A 227 27.65 -1.81 1.10
CA LEU A 227 28.64 -2.50 1.91
C LEU A 227 29.21 -3.74 1.21
N ILE A 228 28.40 -4.45 0.41
CA ILE A 228 28.83 -5.69 -0.27
C ILE A 228 29.35 -5.38 -1.67
N PHE A 229 28.67 -4.51 -2.41
CA PHE A 229 29.00 -4.21 -3.81
C PHE A 229 29.77 -2.89 -4.00
N SER A 230 30.08 -2.19 -2.91
CA SER A 230 30.85 -0.95 -2.88
C SER A 230 30.27 0.17 -3.75
N ILE A 231 28.95 0.20 -3.93
CA ILE A 231 28.26 1.27 -4.65
C ILE A 231 28.16 2.49 -3.74
N PRO A 232 28.49 3.71 -4.21
CA PRO A 232 28.43 4.92 -3.38
C PRO A 232 27.06 5.10 -2.72
N LEU A 233 27.04 5.26 -1.39
CA LEU A 233 25.80 5.40 -0.61
C LEU A 233 24.90 6.53 -1.14
N ALA A 234 25.51 7.65 -1.56
CA ALA A 234 24.78 8.77 -2.13
C ALA A 234 23.96 8.38 -3.38
N LEU A 235 24.49 7.52 -4.25
CA LEU A 235 23.78 7.02 -5.43
C LEU A 235 22.62 6.11 -5.03
N VAL A 236 22.86 5.20 -4.07
CA VAL A 236 21.84 4.26 -3.58
C VAL A 236 20.69 5.00 -2.90
N ILE A 237 20.98 5.97 -2.03
CA ILE A 237 19.97 6.82 -1.39
C ILE A 237 19.22 7.63 -2.45
N SER A 238 19.91 8.23 -3.42
CA SER A 238 19.26 9.00 -4.48
C SER A 238 18.28 8.15 -5.29
N GLY A 239 18.69 6.93 -5.65
CA GLY A 239 17.84 5.96 -6.33
C GLY A 239 16.65 5.51 -5.48
N PHE A 240 16.88 5.18 -4.20
CA PHE A 240 15.83 4.79 -3.26
C PHE A 240 14.77 5.88 -3.07
N LEU A 241 15.20 7.13 -2.91
CA LEU A 241 14.31 8.28 -2.80
C LEU A 241 13.53 8.49 -4.10
N LEU A 242 14.17 8.36 -5.27
CA LEU A 242 13.51 8.49 -6.57
C LEU A 242 12.43 7.41 -6.76
N MET A 243 12.76 6.13 -6.49
CA MET A 243 11.84 5.00 -6.57
C MET A 243 10.58 5.25 -5.73
N HIS A 244 10.76 5.64 -4.47
CA HIS A 244 9.63 5.94 -3.59
C HIS A 244 8.89 7.22 -4.01
N PHE A 245 9.59 8.25 -4.47
CA PHE A 245 8.95 9.49 -4.91
C PHE A 245 8.01 9.23 -6.10
N VAL A 246 8.47 8.51 -7.11
CA VAL A 246 7.66 8.13 -8.27
C VAL A 246 6.52 7.21 -7.86
N GLY A 247 6.80 6.17 -7.07
CA GLY A 247 5.78 5.23 -6.61
C GLY A 247 4.69 5.91 -5.75
N GLY A 248 5.10 6.84 -4.88
CA GLY A 248 4.20 7.62 -4.04
C GLY A 248 3.29 8.55 -4.81
N ILE A 249 3.79 9.22 -5.85
CA ILE A 249 2.96 10.02 -6.75
C ILE A 249 1.90 9.15 -7.42
N ILE A 250 2.30 8.05 -8.07
CA ILE A 250 1.37 7.18 -8.80
C ILE A 250 0.30 6.64 -7.87
N LEU A 251 0.68 6.10 -6.71
CA LEU A 251 -0.26 5.54 -5.73
C LEU A 251 -1.24 6.58 -5.23
N THR A 252 -0.75 7.76 -4.82
CA THR A 252 -1.61 8.75 -4.19
C THR A 252 -2.54 9.39 -5.21
N VAL A 253 -2.09 9.69 -6.42
CA VAL A 253 -2.96 10.22 -7.47
C VAL A 253 -4.09 9.25 -7.76
N VAL A 254 -3.79 7.95 -7.93
CA VAL A 254 -4.82 6.95 -8.23
C VAL A 254 -5.80 6.78 -7.06
N PHE A 255 -5.31 6.65 -5.83
CA PHE A 255 -6.17 6.41 -4.68
C PHE A 255 -7.00 7.63 -4.28
N GLN A 256 -6.45 8.85 -4.38
CA GLN A 256 -7.18 10.06 -4.01
C GLN A 256 -8.34 10.37 -4.99
N LEU A 257 -8.34 9.83 -6.22
CA LEU A 257 -9.49 9.96 -7.12
C LEU A 257 -10.75 9.23 -6.62
N ALA A 258 -10.61 8.23 -5.74
CA ALA A 258 -11.74 7.51 -5.15
C ALA A 258 -12.38 8.24 -3.95
N HIS A 259 -11.80 9.38 -3.55
CA HIS A 259 -12.21 10.17 -2.40
C HIS A 259 -12.69 11.55 -2.87
N THR A 260 -13.88 11.95 -2.42
CA THR A 260 -14.54 13.22 -2.77
C THR A 260 -15.17 13.85 -1.55
#